data_AF-A0A285VSQ9-F1
#
_entry.id   AF-A0A285VSQ9-F1
#
_cell.length_a   1.000
_cell.length_b   1.000
_cell.length_c   1.000
_cell.angle_alpha   90.00
_cell.angle_beta   90.00
_cell.angle_gamma   90.00
#
_symmetry.space_group_name_H-M   'P 1'
#
loop_
_entity.id
_entity.type
_entity.pdbx_description
1 polymer ?
#
loop_
_entity_poly.entity_id
_entity_poly.type
_entity_poly.pdbx_seq_one_letter_code
_entity_poly.pdbx_strand_id
1 'polypeptide(L)'
;MRWVYRIGLLAVIAIALGFGYLWYTFQSPYGYEAPAHPPIMDRRLEHHTVFVYGTLRYAPVRWLVMGRAGTATPATLRGYSRNELDISAAPNDHVDGYTLSVTSDELQRLDRYEHLGERYRRVNVKLDSGQSAWVYQRVYEL
;
A
#
# COMPACT_ATOMS: atom_id res chain seq x y z
N MET A 1 -29.36 -35.62 2.93
CA MET A 1 -29.32 -34.61 1.85
C MET A 1 -29.45 -33.17 2.36
N ARG A 2 -30.50 -32.75 3.08
CA ARG A 2 -30.69 -31.37 3.59
C ARG A 2 -29.53 -30.79 4.43
N TRP A 3 -28.80 -31.63 5.17
CA TRP A 3 -27.70 -31.19 6.05
C TRP A 3 -26.44 -30.77 5.29
N VAL A 4 -26.13 -31.43 4.17
CA VAL A 4 -25.04 -31.04 3.26
C VAL A 4 -25.32 -29.68 2.62
N TYR A 5 -26.56 -29.42 2.20
CA TYR A 5 -26.96 -28.09 1.69
C TYR A 5 -26.88 -27.00 2.76
N ARG A 6 -27.20 -27.29 4.02
CA ARG A 6 -27.07 -26.33 5.13
C ARG A 6 -25.62 -26.00 5.44
N ILE A 7 -24.73 -27.00 5.46
CA ILE A 7 -23.29 -26.79 5.65
C ILE A 7 -22.71 -26.01 4.47
N GLY A 8 -23.08 -26.36 3.23
CA GLY A 8 -22.69 -25.62 2.04
C GLY A 8 -23.16 -24.16 2.08
N LEU A 9 -24.41 -23.92 2.48
CA LEU A 9 -24.95 -22.56 2.62
C LEU A 9 -24.22 -21.75 3.70
N LEU A 10 -23.93 -22.35 4.86
CA LEU A 10 -23.16 -21.69 5.92
C LEU A 10 -21.73 -21.36 5.48
N ALA A 11 -21.08 -22.25 4.72
CA ALA A 11 -19.76 -21.98 4.15
C ALA A 11 -19.80 -20.80 3.17
N VAL A 12 -20.81 -20.74 2.28
CA VAL A 12 -20.98 -19.61 1.36
C VAL A 12 -21.24 -18.30 2.10
N ILE A 13 -22.06 -18.30 3.14
CA ILE A 13 -22.31 -17.12 3.96
C ILE A 13 -21.02 -16.67 4.67
N ALA A 14 -20.26 -17.60 5.26
CA ALA A 14 -19.00 -17.29 5.92
C ALA A 14 -17.97 -16.70 4.94
N ILE A 15 -17.88 -17.25 3.73
CA ILE A 15 -17.03 -16.72 2.65
C ILE A 15 -17.50 -15.30 2.26
N ALA A 16 -18.80 -15.10 2.05
CA ALA A 16 -19.36 -13.80 1.69
C ALA A 16 -19.12 -12.74 2.78
N LEU A 17 -19.29 -13.09 4.06
CA LEU A 17 -18.97 -12.23 5.19
C LEU A 17 -17.47 -11.91 5.25
N GLY A 18 -16.61 -12.90 5.02
CA GLY A 18 -15.15 -12.69 4.94
C GLY A 18 -14.76 -11.74 3.81
N PHE A 19 -15.32 -11.92 2.62
CA PHE A 19 -15.12 -11.01 1.50
C PHE A 19 -15.66 -9.60 1.80
N GLY A 20 -16.83 -9.49 2.41
CA GLY A 20 -17.41 -8.21 2.84
C GLY A 20 -16.53 -7.47 3.85
N TYR A 21 -15.97 -8.20 4.83
CA TYR A 21 -15.03 -7.66 5.81
C TYR A 21 -13.74 -7.15 5.15
N LEU A 22 -13.16 -7.93 4.24
CA LEU A 22 -11.95 -7.53 3.50
C LEU A 22 -12.22 -6.30 2.64
N TRP A 23 -13.35 -6.25 1.94
CA TRP A 23 -13.76 -5.08 1.16
C TRP A 23 -13.93 -3.84 2.06
N TYR A 24 -14.61 -3.99 3.20
CA TYR A 24 -14.81 -2.91 4.16
C TYR A 24 -13.48 -2.37 4.72
N THR A 25 -12.51 -3.26 4.96
CA THR A 25 -11.22 -2.87 5.55
C THR A 25 -10.30 -2.19 4.54
N PHE A 26 -10.24 -2.69 3.30
CA PHE A 26 -9.21 -2.25 2.34
C PHE A 26 -9.72 -1.30 1.26
N GLN A 27 -10.94 -1.49 0.76
CA GLN A 27 -11.44 -0.77 -0.43
C GLN A 27 -12.52 0.25 -0.12
N SER A 28 -13.35 0.00 0.90
CA SER A 28 -14.44 0.87 1.32
C SER A 28 -13.97 2.27 1.72
N PRO A 29 -14.72 3.33 1.39
CA PRO A 29 -14.39 4.70 1.79
C PRO A 29 -14.58 4.99 3.28
N TYR A 30 -15.17 4.05 4.05
CA TYR A 30 -15.49 4.23 5.47
C TYR A 30 -14.37 3.71 6.38
N GLY A 31 -14.21 4.33 7.57
CA GLY A 31 -13.31 3.83 8.63
C GLY A 31 -11.86 4.32 8.60
N TYR A 32 -11.52 5.22 7.68
CA TYR A 32 -10.23 5.93 7.67
C TYR A 32 -10.46 7.42 7.48
N GLU A 33 -9.93 8.23 8.40
CA GLU A 33 -9.91 9.67 8.28
C GLU A 33 -8.53 10.10 7.76
N ALA A 34 -8.51 10.77 6.60
CA ALA A 34 -7.27 11.31 6.08
C ALA A 34 -6.74 12.41 7.00
N PRO A 35 -5.40 12.55 7.15
CA PRO A 35 -4.83 13.61 7.97
C PRO A 35 -5.26 14.98 7.45
N ALA A 36 -5.34 15.99 8.33
CA ALA A 36 -5.81 17.34 7.99
C ALA A 36 -5.05 17.98 6.80
N HIS A 37 -3.79 17.60 6.60
CA HIS A 37 -2.94 18.08 5.51
C HIS A 37 -2.25 16.88 4.83
N PRO A 38 -2.94 16.14 3.94
CA PRO A 38 -2.32 15.03 3.26
C PRO A 38 -1.27 15.55 2.25
N PRO A 39 -0.19 14.79 2.01
CA PRO A 39 0.77 15.13 0.98
C PRO A 39 0.07 15.27 -0.37
N ILE A 40 0.37 16.36 -1.08
CA ILE A 40 -0.31 16.73 -2.32
C ILE A 40 -0.24 15.57 -3.31
N MET A 41 -1.41 15.08 -3.73
CA MET A 41 -1.54 14.19 -4.87
C MET A 41 -1.95 15.02 -6.07
N ASP A 42 -1.13 14.98 -7.13
CA ASP A 42 -1.55 15.58 -8.39
C ASP A 42 -2.53 14.63 -9.09
N ARG A 43 -3.83 14.86 -8.86
CA ARG A 43 -4.89 14.08 -9.51
C ARG A 43 -4.97 14.27 -11.03
N ARG A 44 -4.21 15.21 -11.61
CA ARG A 44 -4.08 15.35 -13.07
C ARG A 44 -3.18 14.26 -13.64
N LEU A 45 -2.30 13.68 -12.84
CA LEU A 45 -1.50 12.53 -13.25
C LEU A 45 -2.38 11.28 -13.23
N GLU A 46 -2.46 10.59 -14.37
CA GLU A 46 -3.15 9.30 -14.47
C GLU A 46 -2.48 8.24 -13.58
N HIS A 47 -1.15 8.32 -13.45
CA HIS A 47 -0.33 7.37 -12.73
C HIS A 47 0.72 8.05 -11.85
N HIS A 48 0.90 7.48 -10.66
CA HIS A 48 1.92 7.82 -9.68
C HIS A 48 2.88 6.65 -9.52
N THR A 49 4.16 6.95 -9.33
CA THR A 49 5.16 5.94 -9.01
C THR A 49 5.29 5.82 -7.49
N VAL A 50 5.15 4.60 -6.96
CA VAL A 50 5.34 4.30 -5.53
C VAL A 50 6.46 3.27 -5.38
N PHE A 51 7.48 3.59 -4.60
CA PHE A 51 8.53 2.66 -4.21
C PHE A 51 8.09 1.86 -2.98
N VAL A 52 8.15 0.53 -3.09
CA VAL A 52 7.73 -0.41 -2.05
C VAL A 52 8.87 -1.35 -1.68
N TYR A 53 9.06 -1.52 -0.37
CA TYR A 53 10.13 -2.36 0.20
C TYR A 53 9.61 -3.39 1.24
N GLY A 54 8.32 -3.30 1.61
CA GLY A 54 7.64 -4.18 2.60
C GLY A 54 6.65 -5.18 2.00
N THR A 55 5.46 -5.29 2.59
CA THR A 55 4.40 -6.26 2.21
C THR A 55 3.84 -6.03 0.81
N LEU A 56 3.83 -4.78 0.33
CA LEU A 56 3.37 -4.43 -1.01
C LEU A 56 4.28 -4.98 -2.14
N ARG A 57 5.40 -5.62 -1.80
CA ARG A 57 6.20 -6.42 -2.75
C ARG A 57 5.45 -7.66 -3.24
N TYR A 58 4.47 -8.16 -2.48
CA TYR A 58 3.72 -9.37 -2.82
C TYR A 58 2.44 -9.04 -3.62
N ALA A 59 2.28 -9.70 -4.78
CA ALA A 59 1.14 -9.50 -5.67
C ALA A 59 -0.25 -9.73 -5.02
N PRO A 60 -0.45 -10.73 -4.12
CA PRO A 60 -1.73 -10.91 -3.45
C PRO A 60 -2.11 -9.74 -2.53
N VAL A 61 -1.12 -9.16 -1.83
CA VAL A 61 -1.34 -7.99 -0.96
C VAL A 61 -1.74 -6.79 -1.82
N ARG A 62 -1.02 -6.57 -2.92
CA ARG A 62 -1.35 -5.52 -3.90
C ARG A 62 -2.78 -5.67 -4.43
N TRP A 63 -3.18 -6.89 -4.80
CA TRP A 63 -4.54 -7.16 -5.26
C TRP A 63 -5.59 -6.86 -4.19
N LEU A 64 -5.34 -7.27 -2.94
CA LEU A 64 -6.27 -7.05 -1.84
C LEU A 64 -6.47 -5.55 -1.54
N VAL A 65 -5.39 -4.77 -1.58
CA VAL A 65 -5.39 -3.34 -1.22
C VAL A 65 -5.85 -2.47 -2.39
N MET A 66 -5.27 -2.66 -3.59
CA MET A 66 -5.52 -1.78 -4.73
C MET A 66 -6.69 -2.25 -5.61
N GLY A 67 -7.11 -3.52 -5.48
CA GLY A 67 -8.09 -4.17 -6.36
C GLY A 67 -7.45 -4.87 -7.58
N ARG A 68 -6.15 -4.69 -7.81
CA ARG A 68 -5.35 -5.40 -8.82
C ARG A 68 -3.92 -5.59 -8.35
N ALA A 69 -3.22 -6.60 -8.87
CA ALA A 69 -1.81 -6.81 -8.53
C ALA A 69 -0.91 -5.71 -9.08
N GLY A 70 -1.23 -5.14 -10.25
CA GLY A 70 -0.39 -4.17 -10.94
C GLY A 70 0.98 -4.69 -11.36
N THR A 71 1.75 -3.84 -12.02
CA THR A 71 3.13 -4.13 -12.42
C THR A 71 4.09 -3.66 -11.34
N ALA A 72 5.05 -4.52 -11.00
CA ALA A 72 6.12 -4.22 -10.06
C ALA A 72 7.46 -4.35 -10.77
N THR A 73 8.20 -3.25 -10.86
CA THR A 73 9.51 -3.22 -11.53
C THR A 73 10.60 -3.13 -10.47
N PRO A 74 11.65 -3.97 -10.49
CA PRO A 74 12.75 -3.87 -9.54
C PRO A 74 13.35 -2.46 -9.54
N ALA A 75 13.63 -1.93 -8.35
CA ALA A 75 14.20 -0.61 -8.18
C ALA A 75 15.04 -0.54 -6.91
N THR A 76 16.00 0.39 -6.88
CA THR A 76 16.89 0.60 -5.74
C THR A 76 16.79 2.06 -5.30
N LEU A 77 16.72 2.26 -3.98
CA LEU A 77 16.72 3.56 -3.34
C LEU A 77 18.05 3.76 -2.60
N ARG A 78 18.90 4.66 -3.11
CA ARG A 78 20.20 5.00 -2.48
C ARG A 78 20.04 6.05 -1.39
N GLY A 79 20.95 6.03 -0.41
CA GLY A 79 20.99 7.00 0.68
C GLY A 79 20.03 6.65 1.82
N TYR A 80 19.49 5.44 1.81
CA TYR A 80 18.58 4.92 2.82
C TYR A 80 19.03 3.54 3.27
N SER A 81 18.80 3.23 4.53
CA SER A 81 18.92 1.89 5.10
C SER A 81 17.58 1.42 5.61
N ARG A 82 17.32 0.13 5.47
CA ARG A 82 16.06 -0.49 5.89
C ARG A 82 16.24 -1.15 7.26
N ASN A 83 15.43 -0.72 8.22
CA ASN A 83 15.30 -1.35 9.53
C ASN A 83 13.90 -1.97 9.65
N GLU A 84 13.82 -3.28 9.40
CA GLU A 84 12.56 -4.05 9.44
C GLU A 84 11.46 -3.53 8.49
N LEU A 85 10.52 -2.74 9.03
CA LEU A 85 9.36 -2.14 8.35
C LEU A 85 9.51 -0.62 8.16
N ASP A 86 10.68 -0.06 8.48
CA ASP A 86 10.99 1.36 8.29
C ASP A 86 12.25 1.56 7.43
N ILE A 87 12.39 2.76 6.89
CA ILE A 87 13.58 3.25 6.21
C ILE A 87 14.08 4.53 6.86
N SER A 88 15.39 4.60 7.07
CA SER A 88 16.07 5.77 7.66
C SER A 88 17.17 6.25 6.73
N ALA A 89 17.52 7.54 6.82
CA ALA A 89 18.56 8.10 5.99
C ALA A 89 19.93 7.48 6.35
N ALA A 90 20.61 6.93 5.36
CA ALA A 90 21.92 6.31 5.49
C ALA A 90 22.70 6.54 4.18
N PRO A 91 23.53 7.61 4.09
CA PRO A 91 24.11 8.09 2.84
C PRO A 91 24.89 7.05 2.02
N ASN A 92 25.48 6.07 2.69
CA ASN A 92 26.32 5.05 2.08
C ASN A 92 25.60 3.72 1.84
N ASP A 93 24.29 3.66 2.12
CA ASP A 93 23.50 2.43 2.04
C ASP A 93 22.43 2.52 0.95
N HIS A 94 21.82 1.38 0.63
CA HIS A 94 20.72 1.29 -0.32
C HIS A 94 19.66 0.29 0.12
N VAL A 95 18.44 0.52 -0.35
CA VAL A 95 17.30 -0.37 -0.15
C VAL A 95 16.82 -0.89 -1.50
N ASP A 96 16.83 -2.20 -1.66
CA ASP A 96 16.22 -2.85 -2.82
C ASP A 96 14.72 -3.08 -2.60
N GLY A 97 13.96 -2.79 -3.65
CA GLY A 97 12.51 -2.88 -3.64
C GLY A 97 11.94 -2.94 -5.05
N TYR A 98 10.72 -2.44 -5.18
CA TYR A 98 10.03 -2.35 -6.46
C TYR A 98 9.36 -0.99 -6.60
N THR A 99 9.23 -0.51 -7.82
CA THR A 99 8.30 0.56 -8.15
C THR A 99 6.98 -0.02 -8.64
N LEU A 100 5.89 0.61 -8.20
CA LEU A 100 4.53 0.35 -8.65
C LEU A 100 4.02 1.56 -9.40
N SER A 101 3.34 1.32 -10.53
CA SER A 101 2.54 2.35 -11.21
C SER A 101 1.09 2.26 -10.74
N VAL A 102 0.63 3.27 -10.01
CA VAL A 102 -0.68 3.28 -9.33
C VAL A 102 -1.50 4.49 -9.75
N THR A 103 -2.81 4.33 -9.88
CA THR A 103 -3.72 5.46 -10.13
C THR A 103 -3.89 6.31 -8.88
N SER A 104 -4.49 7.49 -9.01
CA SER A 104 -4.81 8.35 -7.86
C SER A 104 -5.68 7.63 -6.81
N ASP A 105 -6.66 6.83 -7.25
CA ASP A 105 -7.54 6.08 -6.34
C ASP A 105 -6.79 4.93 -5.65
N GLU A 106 -5.90 4.25 -6.37
CA GLU A 106 -5.06 3.21 -5.79
C GLU A 106 -4.08 3.78 -4.79
N LEU A 107 -3.50 4.94 -5.09
CA LEU A 107 -2.64 5.66 -4.15
C LEU A 107 -3.39 6.03 -2.87
N GLN A 108 -4.66 6.44 -2.96
CA GLN A 108 -5.50 6.68 -1.79
C GLN A 108 -5.79 5.40 -0.99
N ARG A 109 -6.00 4.25 -1.66
CA ARG A 109 -6.14 2.95 -0.96
C ARG A 109 -4.85 2.53 -0.27
N LEU A 110 -3.70 2.81 -0.89
CA LEU A 110 -2.39 2.58 -0.27
C LEU A 110 -2.19 3.47 0.96
N ASP A 111 -2.55 4.75 0.89
CA ASP A 111 -2.47 5.67 2.03
C ASP A 111 -3.30 5.15 3.22
N ARG A 112 -4.49 4.59 2.95
CA ARG A 112 -5.32 3.95 3.96
C ARG A 112 -4.65 2.70 4.55
N TYR A 113 -4.15 1.81 3.71
CA TYR A 113 -3.50 0.57 4.15
C TYR A 113 -2.31 0.86 5.07
N GLU A 114 -1.50 1.85 4.71
CA GLU A 114 -0.34 2.28 5.48
C GLU A 114 -0.70 3.23 6.66
N HIS A 115 -1.98 3.52 6.88
CA HIS A 115 -2.47 4.45 7.92
C HIS A 115 -1.71 5.78 7.89
N LEU A 116 -1.76 6.43 6.72
CA LEU A 116 -1.07 7.68 6.46
C LEU A 116 -1.46 8.75 7.50
N GLY A 117 -0.46 9.38 8.10
CA GLY A 117 -0.61 10.38 9.15
C GLY A 117 -0.49 9.84 10.58
N GLU A 118 -0.76 8.56 10.79
CA GLU A 118 -0.65 7.91 12.11
C GLU A 118 0.58 7.02 12.22
N ARG A 119 0.78 6.12 11.24
CA ARG A 119 1.88 5.15 11.26
C ARG A 119 2.98 5.50 10.27
N TYR A 120 2.59 6.06 9.13
CA TYR A 120 3.51 6.40 8.05
C TYR A 120 3.22 7.78 7.48
N ARG A 121 4.25 8.42 6.95
CA ARG A 121 4.17 9.59 6.10
C ARG A 121 4.64 9.24 4.70
N ARG A 122 4.08 9.91 3.70
CA ARG A 122 4.50 9.73 2.31
C ARG A 122 5.51 10.80 1.93
N VAL A 123 6.69 10.38 1.47
CA VAL A 123 7.81 11.26 1.10
C VAL A 123 8.16 11.03 -0.35
N ASN A 124 8.46 12.10 -1.09
CA ASN A 124 8.95 11.98 -2.46
C ASN A 124 10.47 11.77 -2.43
N VAL A 125 10.94 10.69 -3.04
CA VAL A 125 12.36 10.33 -3.10
C VAL A 125 12.80 10.14 -4.55
N LYS A 126 14.10 10.30 -4.80
CA LYS A 126 14.72 9.94 -6.08
C LYS A 126 15.33 8.55 -5.97
N LEU A 127 14.95 7.69 -6.91
CA LEU A 127 15.53 6.35 -7.05
C LEU A 127 16.90 6.41 -7.72
N ASP A 128 17.63 5.29 -7.70
CA ASP A 128 18.93 5.20 -8.39
C ASP A 128 18.83 5.46 -9.90
N SER A 129 17.68 5.14 -10.50
CA SER A 129 17.38 5.45 -11.90
C SER A 129 17.17 6.94 -12.19
N GLY A 130 17.15 7.79 -11.17
CA GLY A 130 16.80 9.21 -11.27
C GLY A 130 15.29 9.51 -11.27
N GLN A 131 14.44 8.48 -11.36
CA GLN A 131 12.98 8.60 -11.31
C GLN A 131 12.52 9.01 -9.90
N SER A 132 11.59 9.97 -9.83
CA SER A 132 10.92 10.31 -8.58
C SER A 132 9.85 9.28 -8.24
N ALA A 133 9.79 8.86 -6.98
CA ALA A 133 8.79 7.95 -6.47
C ALA A 133 8.33 8.36 -5.07
N TRP A 134 7.07 8.07 -4.76
CA TRP A 134 6.57 8.15 -3.40
C TRP A 134 7.04 6.95 -2.59
N VAL A 135 7.45 7.17 -1.34
CA VAL A 135 7.75 6.11 -0.39
C VAL A 135 7.04 6.38 0.93
N TYR A 136 6.57 5.33 1.59
CA TYR A 136 6.04 5.42 2.95
C TYR A 136 7.20 5.27 3.92
N GLN A 137 7.37 6.23 4.82
CA GLN A 137 8.35 6.22 5.89
C GLN A 137 7.61 6.26 7.22
N ARG A 138 8.02 5.46 8.19
CA ARG A 138 7.34 5.40 9.49
C ARG A 138 7.46 6.75 10.18
N VAL A 139 6.38 7.20 10.81
CA VAL A 139 6.45 8.34 11.74
C VAL A 139 6.68 7.78 13.14
N TYR A 140 7.65 8.36 13.84
CA TYR A 140 7.81 8.18 15.27
C TYR A 140 7.22 9.43 15.92
N GLU A 141 6.21 9.29 16.77
CA GLU A 141 5.84 10.37 17.69
C GLU A 141 7.09 10.70 18.53
N LEU A 142 7.45 11.98 18.55
CA LEU A 142 8.46 12.54 19.45
C LEU A 142 7.82 12.87 20.79
#